data_AF-A0A536N738-F1
#
_entry.id   AF-A0A536N738-F1
#
_cell.length_a   1.000
_cell.length_b   1.000
_cell.length_c   1.000
_cell.angle_alpha   90.00
_cell.angle_beta   90.00
_cell.angle_gamma   90.00
#
_symmetry.space_group_name_H-M   'P 1'
#
loop_
_entity.id
_entity.type
_entity.pdbx_description
1 polymer ?
#
loop_
_entity_poly.entity_id
_entity_poly.type
_entity_poly.pdbx_seq_one_letter_code
_entity_poly.pdbx_strand_id
1 'polypeptide(L)'
;MSDPPAGRFLRLAGRAVLADGSSLLWSVAEGRRGRRWRAASRQGGSLTHVLLLEVGTDGRLGRLELTTPAGLLTLHPEPDEASIQGNVVAADGVRPLAFAWSTEHAIDVVGRPIAAAAMLHRLARSLAVGSARDVPILSIESDLSVHSGQRRVAREAEGVWRISGDRGELTLRLAPEGVPELEGDSGVWPLED
;
A
#
# COMPACT_ATOMS: atom_id res chain seq x y z
N MET A 1 14.55 -23.81 18.65
CA MET A 1 13.87 -22.91 17.70
C MET A 1 14.96 -22.03 17.13
N SER A 2 15.51 -22.42 15.98
CA SER A 2 16.69 -21.76 15.41
C SER A 2 16.25 -20.44 14.79
N ASP A 3 16.94 -19.36 15.13
CA ASP A 3 16.80 -18.07 14.47
C ASP A 3 16.96 -18.26 12.95
N PRO A 4 16.10 -17.64 12.11
CA PRO A 4 16.37 -17.60 10.68
C PRO A 4 17.74 -16.94 10.45
N PRO A 5 18.50 -17.39 9.43
CA PRO A 5 19.78 -16.76 9.10
C PRO A 5 19.58 -15.25 8.91
N ALA A 6 20.59 -14.47 9.27
CA ALA A 6 20.61 -13.01 9.14
C ALA A 6 20.55 -12.59 7.66
N GLY A 7 19.36 -12.71 7.07
CA GLY A 7 18.99 -12.04 5.83
C GLY A 7 18.97 -10.55 6.14
N ARG A 8 19.80 -9.80 5.43
CA ARG A 8 19.93 -8.35 5.60
C ARG A 8 18.54 -7.71 5.53
N PHE A 9 18.14 -7.03 6.60
CA PHE A 9 16.90 -6.28 6.64
C PHE A 9 16.86 -5.28 5.47
N LEU A 10 15.72 -5.21 4.77
CA LEU A 10 15.55 -4.31 3.64
C LEU A 10 15.34 -2.89 4.13
N ARG A 11 16.13 -1.93 3.64
CA ARG A 11 15.88 -0.49 3.84
C ARG A 11 16.15 0.26 2.54
N LEU A 12 15.08 0.62 1.84
CA LEU A 12 15.14 1.31 0.56
C LEU A 12 14.32 2.60 0.62
N ALA A 13 14.68 3.54 -0.24
CA ALA A 13 13.86 4.67 -0.61
C ALA A 13 13.78 4.79 -2.12
N GLY A 14 12.77 5.52 -2.59
CA GLY A 14 12.65 5.82 -3.99
C GLY A 14 11.79 7.02 -4.26
N ARG A 15 11.84 7.48 -5.51
CA ARG A 15 11.05 8.59 -6.03
C ARG A 15 10.43 8.24 -7.37
N ALA A 16 9.37 8.94 -7.74
CA ALA A 16 8.79 8.89 -9.08
C ALA A 16 7.95 10.14 -9.36
N VAL A 17 7.58 10.33 -10.62
CA VAL A 17 6.46 11.19 -11.03
C VAL A 17 5.29 10.29 -11.41
N LEU A 18 4.11 10.55 -10.84
CA LEU A 18 2.90 9.76 -11.09
C LEU A 18 2.14 10.30 -12.31
N ALA A 19 1.16 9.53 -12.78
CA ALA A 19 0.35 9.87 -13.95
C ALA A 19 -0.44 11.18 -13.81
N ASP A 20 -0.79 11.57 -12.57
CA ASP A 20 -1.43 12.87 -12.25
C ASP A 20 -0.43 14.05 -12.20
N GLY A 21 0.84 13.80 -12.54
CA GLY A 21 1.93 14.77 -12.49
C GLY A 21 2.48 15.04 -11.10
N SER A 22 1.97 14.37 -10.06
CA SER A 22 2.48 14.53 -8.70
C SER A 22 3.85 13.84 -8.54
N SER A 23 4.73 14.44 -7.74
CA SER A 23 5.97 13.77 -7.33
C SER A 23 5.71 12.91 -6.11
N LEU A 24 6.21 11.68 -6.14
CA LEU A 24 6.16 10.71 -5.06
C LEU A 24 7.57 10.50 -4.50
N LEU A 25 7.69 10.52 -3.18
CA LEU A 25 8.87 10.06 -2.45
C LEU A 25 8.42 8.99 -1.46
N TRP A 26 9.14 7.88 -1.36
CA TRP A 26 8.80 6.78 -0.48
C TRP A 26 10.02 6.14 0.16
N SER A 27 9.79 5.42 1.25
CA SER A 27 10.75 4.51 1.87
C SER A 27 10.04 3.27 2.38
N VAL A 28 10.76 2.15 2.40
CA VAL A 28 10.35 0.90 3.02
C VAL A 28 11.46 0.41 3.93
N ALA A 29 11.08 -0.02 5.12
CA ALA A 29 11.95 -0.74 6.03
C ALA A 29 11.29 -2.08 6.40
N GLU A 30 12.01 -3.17 6.22
CA GLU A 30 11.63 -4.51 6.66
C GLU A 30 12.40 -4.87 7.93
N GLY A 31 11.72 -5.47 8.90
CA GLY A 31 12.33 -5.95 10.13
C GLY A 31 11.59 -7.15 10.70
N ARG A 32 11.91 -7.52 11.95
CA ARG A 32 11.27 -8.64 12.66
C ARG A 32 9.75 -8.54 12.79
N ARG A 33 9.19 -7.33 12.64
CA ARG A 33 7.74 -7.05 12.75
C ARG A 33 7.02 -6.96 11.40
N GLY A 34 7.74 -7.19 10.29
CA GLY A 34 7.21 -7.01 8.94
C GLY A 34 7.75 -5.73 8.28
N ARG A 35 6.96 -5.13 7.39
CA ARG A 35 7.37 -3.97 6.58
C ARG A 35 6.63 -2.71 6.99
N ARG A 36 7.36 -1.61 7.03
CA ARG A 36 6.82 -0.26 7.22
C ARG A 36 7.15 0.58 6.00
N TRP A 37 6.11 1.00 5.30
CA TRP A 37 6.18 1.94 4.20
C TRP A 37 5.87 3.35 4.69
N ARG A 38 6.60 4.32 4.16
CA ARG A 38 6.26 5.73 4.24
C ARG A 38 6.27 6.32 2.86
N ALA A 39 5.30 7.15 2.53
CA ALA A 39 5.28 7.86 1.27
C ALA A 39 4.72 9.26 1.41
N ALA A 40 5.18 10.18 0.58
CA ALA A 40 4.67 11.53 0.47
C ALA A 40 4.49 11.86 -1.01
N SER A 41 3.32 12.40 -1.37
CA SER A 41 3.06 12.92 -2.71
C SER A 41 2.90 14.44 -2.68
N ARG A 42 3.43 15.13 -3.68
CA ARG A 42 3.31 16.58 -3.85
C ARG A 42 2.83 16.95 -5.25
N GLN A 43 1.99 17.97 -5.35
CA GLN A 43 1.56 18.55 -6.62
C GLN A 43 1.63 20.07 -6.51
N GLY A 44 2.28 20.73 -7.47
CA GLY A 44 2.51 22.19 -7.41
C GLY A 44 3.23 22.65 -6.13
N GLY A 45 4.08 21.81 -5.55
CA GLY A 45 4.80 22.08 -4.29
C GLY A 45 4.02 21.73 -3.00
N SER A 46 2.69 21.67 -3.07
CA SER A 46 1.81 21.33 -1.95
C SER A 46 1.79 19.82 -1.70
N LEU A 47 1.75 19.44 -0.42
CA LEU A 47 1.61 18.05 0.01
C LEU A 47 0.18 17.59 -0.20
N THR A 48 -0.03 16.55 -1.01
CA THR A 48 -1.36 16.01 -1.31
C THR A 48 -1.65 14.74 -0.54
N HIS A 49 -0.61 13.93 -0.26
CA HIS A 49 -0.75 12.67 0.47
C HIS A 49 0.49 12.44 1.35
N VAL A 50 0.28 11.95 2.57
CA VAL A 50 1.32 11.33 3.40
C VAL A 50 0.79 10.00 3.90
N LEU A 51 1.47 8.92 3.57
CA LEU A 51 1.10 7.57 3.93
C LEU A 51 2.11 6.98 4.92
N LEU A 52 1.61 6.39 6.00
CA LEU A 52 2.28 5.34 6.75
C LEU A 52 1.48 4.06 6.55
N LEU A 53 2.14 2.99 6.12
CA LEU A 53 1.51 1.67 5.97
C LEU A 53 2.40 0.61 6.62
N GLU A 54 1.86 -0.10 7.58
CA GLU A 54 2.51 -1.21 8.27
C GLU A 54 1.85 -2.51 7.87
N VAL A 55 2.66 -3.48 7.47
CA VAL A 55 2.23 -4.86 7.20
C VAL A 55 3.08 -5.83 8.01
N GLY A 56 2.45 -6.89 8.51
CA GLY A 56 3.10 -7.98 9.24
C GLY A 56 4.07 -8.79 8.38
N THR A 57 4.75 -9.75 8.98
CA THR A 57 5.67 -10.66 8.28
C THR A 57 4.96 -11.58 7.28
N ASP A 58 3.67 -11.84 7.49
CA ASP A 58 2.75 -12.51 6.59
C ASP A 58 2.18 -11.61 5.47
N GLY A 59 2.49 -10.31 5.51
CA GLY A 59 2.01 -9.29 4.57
C GLY A 59 0.62 -8.75 4.88
N ARG A 60 -0.02 -9.14 6.00
CA ARG A 60 -1.32 -8.60 6.42
C ARG A 60 -1.19 -7.17 6.93
N LEU A 61 -2.24 -6.37 6.77
CA LEU A 61 -2.28 -5.01 7.29
C LEU A 61 -2.17 -5.02 8.82
N GLY A 62 -1.26 -4.20 9.37
CA GLY A 62 -1.23 -3.88 10.79
C GLY A 62 -1.83 -2.51 11.07
N ARG A 63 -1.43 -1.50 10.29
CA ARG A 63 -1.88 -0.11 10.47
C ARG A 63 -1.74 0.68 9.18
N LEU A 64 -2.65 1.62 8.97
CA LEU A 64 -2.55 2.68 7.99
C LEU A 64 -2.80 4.03 8.64
N GLU A 65 -1.99 5.01 8.25
CA GLU A 65 -2.28 6.44 8.42
C GLU A 65 -2.16 7.12 7.07
N LEU A 66 -3.16 7.92 6.71
CA LEU A 66 -3.16 8.69 5.48
C LEU A 66 -3.57 10.13 5.78
N THR A 67 -2.67 11.07 5.54
CA THR A 67 -2.96 12.50 5.58
C THR A 67 -3.17 13.02 4.17
N THR A 68 -4.24 13.77 3.94
CA THR A 68 -4.49 14.56 2.72
C THR A 68 -4.90 15.98 3.12
N PRO A 69 -5.10 16.91 2.18
CA PRO A 69 -5.71 18.20 2.50
C PRO A 69 -7.08 18.12 3.19
N ALA A 70 -7.79 16.99 3.06
CA ALA A 70 -9.08 16.77 3.72
C ALA A 70 -8.95 16.42 5.21
N GLY A 71 -7.78 15.96 5.67
CA GLY A 71 -7.56 15.59 7.07
C GLY A 71 -6.61 14.41 7.26
N LEU A 72 -6.82 13.64 8.32
CA LEU A 72 -6.07 12.44 8.68
C LEU A 72 -7.04 11.25 8.82
N LEU A 73 -6.78 10.18 8.08
CA LEU A 73 -7.42 8.88 8.24
C LEU A 73 -6.47 7.91 8.95
N THR A 74 -6.98 7.18 9.93
CA THR A 74 -6.33 6.01 10.51
C THR A 74 -7.19 4.77 10.27
N LEU A 75 -6.56 3.63 10.00
CA LEU A 75 -7.22 2.31 9.93
C LEU A 75 -6.32 1.25 10.54
N HIS A 76 -6.90 0.32 11.30
CA HIS A 76 -6.20 -0.83 11.89
C HIS A 76 -7.17 -1.99 12.12
N PRO A 77 -6.79 -3.24 11.75
CA PRO A 77 -7.62 -4.39 12.05
C PRO A 77 -7.76 -4.60 13.56
N GLU A 78 -8.93 -5.06 13.99
CA GLU A 78 -9.13 -5.54 15.36
C GLU A 78 -8.36 -6.86 15.59
N PRO A 79 -8.08 -7.24 16.85
CA PRO A 79 -7.32 -8.45 17.17
C PRO A 79 -7.96 -9.77 16.66
N ASP A 80 -9.27 -9.79 16.45
CA ASP A 80 -9.99 -10.95 15.90
C ASP A 80 -9.95 -11.03 14.36
N GLU A 81 -9.35 -10.02 13.70
CA GLU A 81 -9.26 -9.85 12.25
C GLU A 81 -10.62 -9.86 11.53
N ALA A 82 -11.74 -9.71 12.24
CA ALA A 82 -13.10 -9.74 11.68
C ALA A 82 -13.61 -8.34 11.31
N SER A 83 -12.99 -7.30 11.88
CA SER A 83 -13.28 -5.90 11.54
C SER A 83 -12.02 -5.06 11.46
N ILE A 84 -12.14 -3.92 10.79
CA ILE A 84 -11.13 -2.87 10.73
C ILE A 84 -11.76 -1.58 11.20
N GLN A 85 -11.09 -0.89 12.12
CA GLN A 85 -11.59 0.32 12.76
C GLN A 85 -10.62 1.48 12.57
N GLY A 86 -11.13 2.68 12.80
CA GLY A 86 -10.34 3.89 12.81
C GLY A 86 -11.22 5.13 12.76
N ASN A 87 -10.65 6.23 12.30
CA ASN A 87 -11.38 7.49 12.24
C ASN A 87 -10.77 8.43 11.20
N VAL A 88 -11.60 9.33 10.69
CA VAL A 88 -11.16 10.54 9.99
C VAL A 88 -11.15 11.69 10.99
N VAL A 89 -10.05 12.42 11.07
CA VAL A 89 -9.93 13.71 11.76
C VAL A 89 -9.81 14.79 10.69
N ALA A 90 -10.81 15.65 10.61
CA ALA A 90 -10.90 16.74 9.64
C ALA A 90 -11.29 18.04 10.35
N ALA A 91 -11.35 19.14 9.59
CA ALA A 91 -11.66 20.47 10.15
C ALA A 91 -13.06 20.55 10.75
N ASP A 92 -14.00 19.75 10.26
CA ASP A 92 -15.39 19.67 10.72
C ASP A 92 -15.60 18.70 11.90
N GLY A 93 -14.58 17.91 12.26
CA GLY A 93 -14.60 17.07 13.45
C GLY A 93 -13.92 15.72 13.29
N VAL A 94 -14.33 14.77 14.13
CA VAL A 94 -13.83 13.39 14.13
C VAL A 94 -14.97 12.44 13.78
N ARG A 95 -14.77 11.62 12.75
CA ARG A 95 -15.75 10.63 12.28
C ARG A 95 -15.19 9.22 12.45
N PRO A 96 -15.74 8.40 13.36
CA PRO A 96 -15.32 7.01 13.51
C PRO A 96 -15.73 6.18 12.29
N LEU A 97 -14.96 5.14 12.02
CA LEU A 97 -15.13 4.21 10.91
C LEU A 97 -15.01 2.77 11.43
N ALA A 98 -15.86 1.90 10.91
CA ALA A 98 -15.79 0.46 11.13
C ALA A 98 -16.27 -0.25 9.88
N PHE A 99 -15.52 -1.26 9.43
CA PHE A 99 -15.87 -2.08 8.28
C PHE A 99 -15.67 -3.56 8.61
N ALA A 100 -16.45 -4.42 7.95
CA ALA A 100 -16.14 -5.85 7.91
C ALA A 100 -14.75 -6.05 7.30
N TRP A 101 -13.99 -6.98 7.86
CA TRP A 101 -12.61 -7.23 7.46
C TRP A 101 -12.30 -8.73 7.47
N SER A 102 -11.23 -9.09 6.77
CA SER A 102 -10.64 -10.41 6.84
C SER A 102 -9.17 -10.34 6.42
N THR A 103 -8.43 -11.40 6.70
CA THR A 103 -7.02 -11.55 6.35
C THR A 103 -6.74 -11.48 4.84
N GLU A 104 -7.75 -11.73 4.02
CA GLU A 104 -7.67 -11.64 2.56
C GLU A 104 -7.83 -10.21 2.05
N HIS A 105 -8.39 -9.30 2.86
CA HIS A 105 -8.56 -7.90 2.46
C HIS A 105 -7.22 -7.22 2.19
N ALA A 106 -7.25 -6.24 1.31
CA ALA A 106 -6.15 -5.31 1.08
C ALA A 106 -6.63 -3.86 1.14
N ILE A 107 -5.68 -2.94 1.26
CA ILE A 107 -5.95 -1.51 1.12
C ILE A 107 -5.58 -1.07 -0.29
N ASP A 108 -6.45 -0.27 -0.88
CA ASP A 108 -6.18 0.48 -2.10
C ASP A 108 -6.28 1.97 -1.78
N VAL A 109 -5.26 2.75 -2.17
CA VAL A 109 -5.29 4.21 -2.07
C VAL A 109 -5.31 4.73 -3.49
N VAL A 110 -6.44 5.32 -3.89
CA VAL A 110 -6.71 5.61 -5.30
C VAL A 110 -5.62 6.53 -5.86
N GLY A 111 -5.06 6.13 -7.00
CA GLY A 111 -3.98 6.85 -7.68
C GLY A 111 -2.60 6.79 -6.98
N ARG A 112 -2.43 6.00 -5.91
CA ARG A 112 -1.16 5.89 -5.16
C ARG A 112 -0.63 4.45 -5.18
N PRO A 113 0.57 4.20 -5.74
CA PRO A 113 1.02 2.84 -6.03
C PRO A 113 1.51 2.05 -4.81
N ILE A 114 1.77 2.70 -3.68
CA ILE A 114 2.46 2.07 -2.53
C ILE A 114 1.59 1.02 -1.83
N ALA A 115 0.31 1.30 -1.62
CA ALA A 115 -0.61 0.33 -1.03
C ALA A 115 -0.80 -0.90 -1.96
N ALA A 116 -0.91 -0.64 -3.27
CA ALA A 116 -0.94 -1.69 -4.28
C ALA A 116 0.34 -2.54 -4.27
N ALA A 117 1.53 -1.92 -4.20
CA ALA A 117 2.80 -2.66 -4.13
C ALA A 117 2.86 -3.59 -2.90
N ALA A 118 2.41 -3.14 -1.74
CA ALA A 118 2.34 -3.97 -0.54
C ALA A 118 1.36 -5.17 -0.71
N MET A 119 0.18 -4.94 -1.29
CA MET A 119 -0.79 -5.99 -1.60
C MET A 119 -0.19 -7.02 -2.57
N LEU A 120 0.41 -6.56 -3.66
CA LEU A 120 0.98 -7.42 -4.70
C LEU A 120 2.17 -8.23 -4.18
N HIS A 121 3.03 -7.65 -3.33
CA HIS A 121 4.12 -8.38 -2.67
C HIS A 121 3.59 -9.52 -1.78
N ARG A 122 2.47 -9.33 -1.07
CA ARG A 122 1.78 -10.41 -0.34
C ARG A 122 1.30 -11.50 -1.29
N LEU A 123 0.61 -11.12 -2.36
CA LEU A 123 0.03 -12.05 -3.32
C LEU A 123 1.09 -12.83 -4.12
N ALA A 124 2.29 -12.28 -4.30
CA ALA A 124 3.40 -12.96 -4.98
C ALA A 124 3.76 -14.32 -4.35
N ARG A 125 3.43 -14.51 -3.06
CA ARG A 125 3.68 -15.75 -2.30
C ARG A 125 2.68 -16.87 -2.61
N SER A 126 1.50 -16.56 -3.14
CA SER A 126 0.40 -17.51 -3.32
C SER A 126 -0.22 -17.51 -4.71
N LEU A 127 -0.09 -16.43 -5.47
CA LEU A 127 -0.62 -16.32 -6.84
C LEU A 127 0.47 -16.65 -7.87
N ALA A 128 0.25 -17.72 -8.62
CA ALA A 128 1.14 -18.15 -9.70
C ALA A 128 1.10 -17.19 -10.90
N VAL A 129 2.20 -17.13 -11.65
CA VAL A 129 2.25 -16.41 -12.94
C VAL A 129 1.20 -17.01 -13.90
N GLY A 130 0.53 -16.15 -14.66
CA GLY A 130 -0.60 -16.51 -15.53
C GLY A 130 -1.94 -16.63 -14.80
N SER A 131 -1.97 -16.51 -13.47
CA SER A 131 -3.20 -16.58 -12.67
C SER A 131 -3.75 -15.20 -12.30
N ALA A 132 -5.03 -15.17 -11.96
CA ALA A 132 -5.69 -13.99 -11.44
C ALA A 132 -6.66 -14.34 -10.30
N ARG A 133 -6.87 -13.39 -9.38
CA ARG A 133 -7.69 -13.55 -8.19
C ARG A 133 -8.48 -12.28 -7.89
N ASP A 134 -9.71 -12.44 -7.43
CA ASP A 134 -10.49 -11.34 -6.86
C ASP A 134 -10.08 -11.13 -5.40
N VAL A 135 -9.74 -9.89 -5.08
CA VAL A 135 -9.24 -9.48 -3.77
C VAL A 135 -10.23 -8.47 -3.21
N PRO A 136 -10.84 -8.74 -2.04
CA PRO A 136 -11.65 -7.74 -1.38
C PRO A 136 -10.76 -6.59 -0.90
N ILE A 137 -11.23 -5.36 -1.05
CA ILE A 137 -10.45 -4.18 -0.68
C ILE A 137 -11.28 -3.15 0.08
N LEU A 138 -10.57 -2.31 0.84
CA LEU A 138 -11.06 -0.98 1.17
C LEU A 138 -10.31 0.03 0.29
N SER A 139 -11.07 0.75 -0.55
CA SER A 139 -10.58 1.85 -1.39
C SER A 139 -10.65 3.14 -0.62
N ILE A 140 -9.57 3.91 -0.63
CA ILE A 140 -9.47 5.21 0.03
C ILE A 140 -9.25 6.28 -1.03
N GLU A 141 -10.19 7.22 -1.11
CA GLU A 141 -10.14 8.36 -2.02
C GLU A 141 -9.35 9.54 -1.40
N SER A 142 -9.02 10.56 -2.21
CA SER A 142 -8.27 11.74 -1.73
C SER A 142 -9.01 12.58 -0.70
N ASP A 143 -10.35 12.49 -0.66
CA ASP A 143 -11.22 13.13 0.32
C ASP A 143 -11.38 12.31 1.61
N LEU A 144 -10.64 11.20 1.75
CA LEU A 144 -10.69 10.26 2.87
C LEU A 144 -12.02 9.50 3.01
N SER A 145 -12.84 9.48 1.95
CA SER A 145 -13.94 8.52 1.87
C SER A 145 -13.37 7.10 1.68
N VAL A 146 -13.98 6.14 2.36
CA VAL A 146 -13.54 4.75 2.38
C VAL A 146 -14.69 3.87 1.91
N HIS A 147 -14.43 3.06 0.87
CA HIS A 147 -15.43 2.23 0.22
C HIS A 147 -14.99 0.77 0.20
N SER A 148 -15.87 -0.14 0.60
CA SER A 148 -15.65 -1.58 0.39
C SER A 148 -15.85 -1.92 -1.08
N GLY A 149 -14.99 -2.78 -1.62
CA GLY A 149 -15.04 -3.20 -3.01
C GLY A 149 -14.22 -4.45 -3.28
N GLN A 150 -14.00 -4.74 -4.55
CA GLN A 150 -13.15 -5.83 -5.00
C GLN A 150 -12.29 -5.37 -6.18
N ARG A 151 -11.06 -5.89 -6.25
CA ARG A 151 -10.19 -5.73 -7.41
C ARG A 151 -9.82 -7.09 -7.96
N ARG A 152 -9.81 -7.21 -9.28
CA ARG A 152 -9.24 -8.37 -9.98
C ARG A 152 -7.73 -8.13 -10.14
N VAL A 153 -6.93 -8.95 -9.47
CA VAL A 153 -5.46 -8.89 -9.52
C VAL A 153 -4.94 -10.06 -10.36
N ALA A 154 -4.23 -9.76 -11.44
CA ALA A 154 -3.56 -10.73 -12.31
C ALA A 154 -2.04 -10.62 -12.17
N ARG A 155 -1.36 -11.77 -12.06
CA ARG A 155 0.10 -11.87 -12.16
C ARG A 155 0.44 -12.34 -13.56
N GLU A 156 0.79 -11.42 -14.45
CA GLU A 156 0.98 -11.71 -15.88
C GLU A 156 2.33 -12.34 -16.19
N ALA A 157 3.37 -11.84 -15.54
CA ALA A 157 4.72 -12.33 -15.64
C ALA A 157 5.41 -12.20 -14.29
N GLU A 158 6.67 -12.66 -14.20
CA GLU A 158 7.46 -12.42 -13.00
C GLU A 158 7.60 -10.90 -12.77
N GLY A 159 7.25 -10.45 -11.56
CA GLY A 159 7.21 -9.03 -11.22
C GLY A 159 6.14 -8.18 -11.93
N VAL A 160 5.38 -8.66 -12.92
CA VAL A 160 4.41 -7.85 -13.68
C VAL A 160 2.97 -8.17 -13.27
N TRP A 161 2.23 -7.14 -12.88
CA TRP A 161 0.89 -7.25 -12.34
C TRP A 161 -0.08 -6.28 -13.00
N ARG A 162 -1.33 -6.70 -13.11
CA ARG A 162 -2.46 -5.84 -13.49
C ARG A 162 -3.55 -5.93 -12.44
N ILE A 163 -4.06 -4.78 -12.04
CA ILE A 163 -5.14 -4.62 -11.10
C ILE A 163 -6.27 -3.91 -11.83
N SER A 164 -7.44 -4.53 -11.92
CA SER A 164 -8.62 -3.98 -12.60
C SER A 164 -9.84 -3.97 -11.66
N GLY A 165 -10.83 -3.14 -11.95
CA GLY A 165 -12.05 -3.01 -11.15
C GLY A 165 -12.80 -1.70 -11.40
N ASP A 166 -13.75 -1.40 -10.51
CA ASP A 166 -14.58 -0.18 -10.51
C ASP A 166 -13.75 1.11 -10.36
N ARG A 167 -12.61 1.04 -9.69
CA ARG A 167 -11.65 2.16 -9.51
C ARG A 167 -10.61 2.27 -10.63
N GLY A 168 -10.83 1.59 -11.75
CA GLY A 168 -9.98 1.63 -12.94
C GLY A 168 -8.90 0.55 -12.97
N GLU A 169 -8.00 0.71 -13.93
CA GLU A 169 -6.93 -0.23 -14.23
C GLU A 169 -5.56 0.35 -13.84
N LEU A 170 -4.73 -0.50 -13.24
CA LEU A 170 -3.35 -0.19 -12.88
C LEU A 170 -2.47 -1.38 -13.28
N THR A 171 -1.47 -1.12 -14.12
CA THR A 171 -0.35 -2.05 -14.33
C THR A 171 0.81 -1.61 -13.46
N LEU A 172 1.40 -2.55 -12.72
CA LEU A 172 2.55 -2.28 -11.86
C LEU A 172 3.59 -3.37 -12.01
N ARG A 173 4.86 -2.96 -12.09
CA ARG A 173 6.00 -3.86 -12.01
C ARG A 173 6.59 -3.78 -10.61
N LEU A 174 6.94 -4.93 -10.03
CA LEU A 174 7.63 -5.04 -8.76
C LEU A 174 9.02 -5.64 -8.97
N ALA A 175 10.02 -5.02 -8.36
CA ALA A 175 11.32 -5.63 -8.18
C ALA A 175 11.22 -6.86 -7.26
N PRO A 176 12.23 -7.76 -7.23
CA PRO A 176 12.23 -8.95 -6.35
C PRO A 176 12.01 -8.64 -4.87
N GLU A 177 12.46 -7.47 -4.41
CA GLU A 177 12.26 -6.98 -3.05
C GLU A 177 10.82 -6.56 -2.76
N GLY A 178 9.92 -6.55 -3.77
CA GLY A 178 8.53 -6.13 -3.63
C GLY A 178 8.32 -4.62 -3.62
N VAL A 179 9.29 -3.86 -4.15
CA VAL A 179 9.17 -2.41 -4.35
C VAL A 179 8.68 -2.10 -5.76
N PRO A 180 7.88 -1.03 -5.96
CA PRO A 180 7.37 -0.70 -7.27
C PRO A 180 8.47 -0.13 -8.17
N GLU A 181 8.54 -0.67 -9.39
CA GLU A 181 9.29 -0.08 -10.50
C GLU A 181 8.35 0.87 -11.24
N LEU A 182 8.51 2.16 -11.00
CA LEU A 182 7.65 3.21 -11.55
C LEU A 182 8.29 3.79 -12.82
N GLU A 183 7.48 4.10 -13.83
CA GLU A 183 7.94 4.70 -15.08
C GLU A 183 8.34 6.18 -14.89
N GLY A 184 9.08 6.74 -15.86
CA GLY A 184 9.47 8.15 -15.89
C GLY A 184 10.74 8.49 -15.09
N ASP A 185 10.83 9.72 -14.57
CA ASP A 185 11.90 10.14 -13.65
C ASP A 185 11.70 9.46 -12.29
N SER A 186 12.17 8.22 -12.22
CA SER A 186 12.13 7.38 -11.03
C SER A 186 13.53 6.94 -10.63
N GLY A 187 13.67 6.58 -9.35
CA GLY A 187 14.92 6.08 -8.82
C GLY A 187 14.70 5.38 -7.49
N VAL A 188 15.52 4.38 -7.21
CA VAL A 188 15.53 3.61 -5.95
C VAL A 188 16.95 3.57 -5.42
N TRP A 189 17.13 3.78 -4.12
CA TRP A 189 18.42 3.76 -3.46
C TRP A 189 18.34 3.14 -2.06
N PRO A 190 19.42 2.53 -1.55
CA PRO A 190 19.46 2.04 -0.19
C PRO A 190 19.48 3.20 0.82
N LEU A 191 18.96 2.96 2.03
CA LEU A 191 19.02 3.92 3.14
C LEU A 191 20.17 3.66 4.12
N GLU A 192 20.94 2.61 3.90
CA GLU A 192 22.16 2.27 4.63
C GLU A 192 23.27 2.00 3.62
N ASP A 193 24.45 2.56 3.86
CA ASP A 193 25.66 2.39 3.04
C ASP A 193 26.28 0.99 3.21
#